data_AF-A0A2V9FL18-F1
#
_entry.id   AF-A0A2V9FL18-F1
#
_cell.length_a   1.000
_cell.length_b   1.000
_cell.length_c   1.000
_cell.angle_alpha   90.00
_cell.angle_beta   90.00
_cell.angle_gamma   90.00
#
_symmetry.space_group_name_H-M   'P 1'
#
loop_
_entity.id
_entity.type
_entity.pdbx_description
1 polymer ?
#
loop_
_entity_poly.entity_id
_entity_poly.type
_entity_poly.pdbx_seq_one_letter_code
_entity_poly.pdbx_strand_id
1 'polypeptide(L)'
;MRSDLLAMRKRTKCTPAQRATKYLKRIAALTGAKQVCGESYRLTAGRMHFLVDSKFVRLISPRGESTCFYVAADPDMPGAEAVASALLQLKNDARLFDKWRELQGYTFKANGRMFTGTYWSVRDET
;
A
#
# COMPACT_ATOMS: atom_id res chain seq x y z
N MET A 1 17.16 -28.27 35.32
CA MET A 1 16.11 -27.36 34.82
C MET A 1 16.62 -25.92 34.63
N ARG A 2 17.58 -25.69 33.71
CA ARG A 2 18.05 -24.32 33.36
C ARG A 2 18.00 -24.04 31.85
N SER A 3 17.66 -25.04 31.04
CA SER A 3 17.68 -24.98 29.57
C SER A 3 16.38 -24.41 28.98
N ASP A 4 15.26 -24.52 29.68
CA ASP A 4 13.94 -24.08 29.17
C ASP A 4 13.70 -22.56 29.29
N LEU A 5 14.40 -21.88 30.20
CA LEU A 5 14.29 -20.43 30.37
C LEU A 5 15.02 -19.64 29.25
N LEU A 6 16.01 -20.25 28.59
CA LEU A 6 16.70 -19.66 27.44
C LEU A 6 15.92 -19.85 26.13
N ALA A 7 15.02 -20.84 26.06
CA ALA A 7 14.14 -21.05 24.90
C ALA A 7 13.01 -20.00 24.82
N MET A 8 12.56 -19.45 25.95
CA MET A 8 11.42 -18.53 26.01
C MET A 8 11.72 -17.07 25.61
N ARG A 9 12.97 -16.73 25.24
CA ARG A 9 13.36 -15.35 24.91
C ARG A 9 13.98 -15.12 23.54
N LYS A 10 13.80 -16.04 22.61
CA LYS A 10 13.82 -15.69 21.18
C LYS A 10 12.39 -15.44 20.73
N ARG A 11 11.79 -14.33 21.18
CA ARG A 11 10.73 -13.70 20.36
C ARG A 11 11.42 -13.39 19.05
N THR A 12 11.25 -14.25 18.05
CA THR A 12 11.72 -14.03 16.69
C THR A 12 11.17 -12.65 16.32
N LYS A 13 12.05 -11.64 16.31
CA LYS A 13 11.65 -10.27 15.96
C LYS A 13 10.99 -10.38 14.60
N CYS A 14 9.71 -10.01 14.50
CA CYS A 14 9.01 -10.05 13.22
C CYS A 14 9.83 -9.22 12.23
N THR A 15 10.19 -9.83 11.09
CA THR A 15 10.93 -9.12 10.06
C THR A 15 10.11 -7.92 9.56
N PRO A 16 10.74 -6.87 9.00
CA PRO A 16 10.00 -5.75 8.39
C PRO A 16 8.89 -6.23 7.44
N ALA A 17 9.18 -7.21 6.58
CA ALA A 17 8.19 -7.83 5.70
C ALA A 17 7.00 -8.46 6.45
N GLN A 18 7.25 -9.23 7.52
CA GLN A 18 6.18 -9.82 8.32
C GLN A 18 5.30 -8.76 9.01
N ARG A 19 5.90 -7.65 9.44
CA ARG A 19 5.17 -6.51 10.01
C ARG A 19 4.29 -5.84 8.96
N ALA A 20 4.83 -5.58 7.77
CA ALA A 20 4.11 -5.02 6.63
C ALA A 20 2.92 -5.89 6.23
N THR A 21 3.10 -7.22 6.13
CA THR A 21 2.00 -8.15 5.83
C THR A 21 0.91 -8.14 6.91
N LYS A 22 1.29 -8.11 8.21
CA LYS A 22 0.31 -8.00 9.31
C LYS A 22 -0.45 -6.67 9.25
N TYR A 23 0.24 -5.59 8.92
CA TYR A 23 -0.37 -4.28 8.76
C TYR A 23 -1.38 -4.27 7.60
N LEU A 24 -0.99 -4.78 6.43
CA LEU A 24 -1.90 -4.92 5.28
C LEU A 24 -3.16 -5.72 5.63
N LYS A 25 -3.03 -6.85 6.33
CA LYS A 25 -4.19 -7.65 6.76
C LYS A 25 -5.17 -6.84 7.63
N ARG A 26 -4.65 -6.02 8.55
CA ARG A 26 -5.48 -5.15 9.40
C ARG A 26 -6.19 -4.08 8.56
N ILE A 27 -5.48 -3.46 7.63
CA ILE A 27 -6.03 -2.41 6.78
C ILE A 27 -7.06 -2.97 5.79
N ALA A 28 -6.83 -4.15 5.23
CA ALA A 28 -7.81 -4.85 4.41
C ALA A 28 -9.12 -5.09 5.18
N ALA A 29 -9.02 -5.56 6.43
CA ALA A 29 -10.19 -5.74 7.29
C ALA A 29 -10.91 -4.41 7.60
N LEU A 30 -10.15 -3.35 7.93
CA LEU A 30 -10.71 -2.02 8.23
C LEU A 30 -11.40 -1.37 7.02
N THR A 31 -10.87 -1.57 5.82
CA THR A 31 -11.40 -0.96 4.60
C THR A 31 -12.49 -1.80 3.93
N GLY A 32 -12.63 -3.07 4.32
CA GLY A 32 -13.48 -4.06 3.67
C GLY A 32 -12.89 -4.57 2.34
N ALA A 33 -11.59 -4.38 2.12
CA ALA A 33 -10.91 -4.85 0.92
C ALA A 33 -10.74 -6.37 0.96
N LYS A 34 -10.95 -7.01 -0.20
CA LYS A 34 -10.82 -8.46 -0.36
C LYS A 34 -9.61 -8.78 -1.21
N GLN A 35 -8.75 -9.67 -0.74
CA GLN A 35 -7.66 -10.20 -1.56
C GLN A 35 -8.25 -11.00 -2.73
N VAL A 36 -7.73 -10.80 -3.94
CA VAL A 36 -8.27 -11.43 -5.17
C VAL A 36 -7.28 -12.42 -5.78
N CYS A 37 -6.04 -11.98 -6.00
CA CYS A 37 -4.98 -12.80 -6.57
C CYS A 37 -3.63 -12.23 -6.12
N GLY A 38 -2.69 -13.11 -5.73
CA GLY A 38 -1.36 -12.69 -5.30
C GLY A 38 -1.40 -11.61 -4.22
N GLU A 39 -0.74 -10.49 -4.46
CA GLU A 39 -0.70 -9.34 -3.55
C GLU A 39 -1.78 -8.28 -3.85
N SER A 40 -2.68 -8.54 -4.81
CA SER A 40 -3.69 -7.58 -5.23
C SER A 40 -4.99 -7.68 -4.42
N TYR A 41 -5.57 -6.53 -4.10
CA TYR A 41 -6.78 -6.37 -3.29
C TYR A 41 -7.85 -5.59 -4.05
N ARG A 42 -9.10 -6.08 -3.96
CA ARG A 42 -10.28 -5.37 -4.44
C ARG A 42 -10.88 -4.52 -3.33
N LEU A 43 -11.01 -3.23 -3.58
CA LEU A 43 -11.65 -2.28 -2.69
C LEU A 43 -12.93 -1.74 -3.35
N THR A 44 -14.00 -1.59 -2.57
CA THR A 44 -15.19 -0.84 -2.98
C THR A 44 -15.33 0.38 -2.08
N ALA A 45 -15.30 1.57 -2.68
CA ALA A 45 -15.48 2.83 -1.98
C ALA A 45 -16.58 3.63 -2.70
N GLY A 46 -17.76 3.73 -2.06
CA GLY A 46 -18.95 4.27 -2.69
C GLY A 46 -19.36 3.46 -3.92
N ARG A 47 -19.45 4.11 -5.09
CA ARG A 47 -19.79 3.49 -6.38
C ARG A 47 -18.57 3.06 -7.20
N MET A 48 -17.36 3.23 -6.66
CA MET A 48 -16.10 2.95 -7.35
C MET A 48 -15.49 1.63 -6.87
N HIS A 49 -14.98 0.84 -7.80
CA HIS A 49 -14.31 -0.43 -7.53
C HIS A 49 -12.86 -0.34 -7.96
N PHE A 50 -11.95 -0.60 -7.03
CA PHE A 50 -10.52 -0.53 -7.29
C PHE A 50 -9.89 -1.92 -7.16
N LEU A 51 -8.90 -2.19 -8.01
CA LEU A 51 -7.92 -3.25 -7.83
C LEU A 51 -6.60 -2.58 -7.48
N VAL A 52 -6.09 -2.86 -6.29
CA VAL A 52 -4.89 -2.25 -5.72
C VAL A 52 -3.81 -3.32 -5.61
N ASP A 53 -2.66 -3.05 -6.19
CA ASP A 53 -1.45 -3.85 -6.15
C ASP A 53 -0.28 -2.96 -5.72
N SER A 54 0.82 -3.56 -5.29
CA SER A 54 2.02 -2.80 -4.90
C SER A 54 2.58 -1.98 -6.06
N LYS A 55 2.31 -2.40 -7.31
CA LYS A 55 2.78 -1.72 -8.52
C LYS A 55 1.75 -0.80 -9.13
N PHE A 56 0.45 -1.01 -8.91
CA PHE A 56 -0.59 -0.27 -9.62
C PHE A 56 -1.89 -0.14 -8.84
N VAL A 57 -2.67 0.89 -9.16
CA VAL A 57 -4.08 0.99 -8.82
C VAL A 57 -4.89 1.07 -10.11
N ARG A 58 -5.92 0.24 -10.19
CA ARG A 58 -6.83 0.16 -11.33
C ARG A 58 -8.25 0.43 -10.90
N LEU A 59 -8.90 1.42 -11.50
CA LEU A 59 -10.35 1.61 -11.37
C LEU A 59 -11.05 0.66 -12.34
N ILE A 60 -11.98 -0.14 -11.83
CA ILE A 60 -12.82 -1.05 -12.59
C ILE A 60 -14.17 -0.37 -12.78
N SER A 61 -14.48 0.03 -14.00
CA SER A 61 -15.81 0.54 -14.31
C SER A 61 -16.84 -0.61 -14.31
N PRO A 62 -18.12 -0.31 -14.05
CA PRO A 62 -19.20 -1.28 -14.21
C PRO A 62 -19.32 -1.84 -15.64
N ARG A 63 -18.78 -1.12 -16.64
CA ARG A 63 -18.81 -1.48 -18.07
C ARG A 63 -17.60 -2.32 -18.51
N GLY A 64 -16.69 -2.67 -17.60
CA GLY A 64 -15.49 -3.46 -17.90
C GLY A 64 -14.30 -2.66 -18.40
N GLU A 65 -14.45 -1.37 -18.69
CA GLU A 65 -13.33 -0.46 -18.94
C GLU A 65 -12.51 -0.30 -17.66
N SER A 66 -11.18 -0.34 -17.77
CA SER A 66 -10.29 -0.21 -16.63
C SER A 66 -9.20 0.82 -16.87
N THR A 67 -9.14 1.83 -16.01
CA THR A 67 -8.05 2.80 -16.01
C THR A 67 -7.02 2.38 -14.98
N CYS A 68 -5.75 2.24 -15.39
CA CYS A 68 -4.67 1.74 -14.54
C CYS A 68 -3.59 2.81 -14.40
N PHE A 69 -3.11 3.01 -13.18
CA PHE A 69 -1.98 3.89 -12.87
C PHE A 69 -0.94 3.11 -12.08
N TYR A 70 0.33 3.32 -12.41
CA TYR A 70 1.42 2.82 -11.59
C TYR A 70 1.52 3.67 -10.34
N VAL A 71 1.58 3.01 -9.18
CA VAL A 71 1.89 3.71 -7.94
C VAL A 71 3.40 3.88 -7.91
N ALA A 72 3.88 5.11 -7.83
CA ALA A 72 5.27 5.36 -7.46
C ALA A 72 5.44 4.84 -6.03
N ALA A 73 5.97 3.63 -5.87
CA ALA A 73 6.40 3.14 -4.59
C ALA A 73 7.82 3.66 -4.35
N ASP A 74 8.06 4.20 -3.16
CA ASP A 74 9.42 4.42 -2.67
C ASP A 74 10.17 3.07 -2.73
N PRO A 75 11.39 3.00 -3.31
CA PRO A 75 12.13 1.74 -3.43
C PRO A 75 12.38 1.05 -2.07
N ASP A 76 12.38 1.80 -0.97
CA ASP A 76 12.56 1.26 0.38
C ASP A 76 11.24 0.86 1.04
N MET A 77 10.08 1.22 0.45
CA MET A 77 8.76 0.87 0.97
C MET A 77 8.37 -0.58 0.60
N PRO A 78 8.07 -1.45 1.58
CA PRO A 78 7.56 -2.78 1.29
C PRO A 78 6.24 -2.73 0.51
N GLY A 79 6.10 -3.57 -0.52
CA GLY A 79 4.89 -3.59 -1.36
C GLY A 79 3.58 -3.74 -0.57
N ALA A 80 3.59 -4.51 0.51
CA ALA A 80 2.42 -4.65 1.39
C ALA A 80 2.03 -3.34 2.10
N GLU A 81 3.00 -2.47 2.44
CA GLU A 81 2.72 -1.14 2.99
C GLU A 81 2.21 -0.17 1.91
N ALA A 82 2.72 -0.28 0.69
CA ALA A 82 2.20 0.48 -0.44
C ALA A 82 0.72 0.15 -0.71
N VAL A 83 0.38 -1.14 -0.77
CA VAL A 83 -1.01 -1.60 -0.92
C VAL A 83 -1.87 -1.10 0.25
N ALA A 84 -1.40 -1.27 1.49
CA ALA A 84 -2.14 -0.84 2.67
C ALA A 84 -2.42 0.67 2.65
N SER A 85 -1.42 1.47 2.29
CA SER A 85 -1.52 2.92 2.20
C SER A 85 -2.52 3.35 1.12
N ALA A 86 -2.49 2.72 -0.05
CA ALA A 86 -3.43 3.00 -1.13
C ALA A 86 -4.87 2.61 -0.76
N LEU A 87 -5.07 1.44 -0.13
CA LEU A 87 -6.39 1.01 0.36
C LEU A 87 -6.98 2.01 1.35
N LEU A 88 -6.16 2.51 2.29
CA LEU A 88 -6.61 3.48 3.29
C LEU A 88 -6.97 4.83 2.65
N GLN A 89 -6.13 5.32 1.72
CA GLN A 89 -6.37 6.57 0.98
C GLN A 89 -7.67 6.52 0.19
N LEU A 90 -7.85 5.49 -0.64
CA LEU A 90 -9.03 5.33 -1.48
C LEU A 90 -10.31 5.08 -0.68
N LYS A 91 -10.20 4.43 0.48
CA LYS A 91 -11.35 4.25 1.38
C LYS A 91 -11.80 5.57 1.98
N ASN A 92 -10.86 6.44 2.35
CA ASN A 92 -11.15 7.74 2.93
C ASN A 92 -11.66 8.75 1.90
N ASP A 93 -11.02 8.80 0.73
CA ASP A 93 -11.45 9.65 -0.40
C ASP A 93 -11.21 8.94 -1.74
N ALA A 94 -12.29 8.40 -2.31
CA ALA A 94 -12.24 7.70 -3.59
C ALA A 94 -11.89 8.63 -4.77
N ARG A 95 -12.14 9.94 -4.65
CA ARG A 95 -11.84 10.93 -5.70
C ARG A 95 -10.34 11.23 -5.81
N LEU A 96 -9.52 10.75 -4.87
CA LEU A 96 -8.07 10.78 -5.01
C LEU A 96 -7.59 10.09 -6.27
N PHE A 97 -8.32 9.08 -6.75
CA PHE A 97 -7.99 8.40 -8.00
C PHE A 97 -7.98 9.35 -9.21
N ASP A 98 -8.91 10.29 -9.29
CA ASP A 98 -8.95 11.28 -10.38
C ASP A 98 -7.74 12.22 -10.33
N LYS A 99 -7.29 12.58 -9.12
CA LYS A 99 -6.07 13.38 -8.93
C LYS A 99 -4.81 12.61 -9.29
N TRP A 100 -4.74 11.32 -8.91
CA TRP A 100 -3.61 10.46 -9.27
C TRP A 100 -3.51 10.27 -10.79
N ARG A 101 -4.65 10.21 -11.48
CA ARG A 101 -4.69 10.16 -12.95
C ARG A 101 -4.05 11.38 -13.58
N GLU A 102 -4.31 12.57 -13.06
CA GLU A 102 -3.78 13.82 -13.62
C GLU A 102 -2.30 14.03 -13.28
N LEU A 103 -1.82 13.39 -12.22
CA LEU A 103 -0.50 13.60 -11.63
C LEU A 103 0.35 12.32 -11.70
N GLN A 104 0.35 11.66 -12.86
CA GLN A 104 1.16 10.47 -13.09
C GLN A 104 2.64 10.74 -12.78
N GLY A 105 3.26 9.89 -11.95
CA GLY A 105 4.68 9.99 -11.56
C GLY A 105 4.97 10.54 -10.16
N TYR A 106 3.95 11.01 -9.43
CA TYR A 106 4.11 11.56 -8.07
C TYR A 106 3.67 10.58 -6.96
N THR A 107 4.37 10.62 -5.83
CA THR A 107 4.08 9.81 -4.62
C THR A 107 3.11 10.56 -3.69
N PHE A 108 2.10 9.85 -3.15
CA PHE A 108 1.08 10.44 -2.25
C PHE A 108 1.07 9.79 -0.85
N LYS A 109 0.93 10.63 0.18
CA LYS A 109 0.78 10.25 1.59
C LYS A 109 -0.61 9.67 1.85
N ALA A 110 -0.76 8.94 2.96
CA ALA A 110 -2.02 8.33 3.42
C ALA A 110 -3.24 9.27 3.55
N ASN A 111 -3.03 10.58 3.59
CA ASN A 111 -4.07 11.62 3.63
C ASN A 111 -4.33 12.26 2.26
N GLY A 112 -3.83 11.68 1.16
CA GLY A 112 -3.99 12.19 -0.20
C GLY A 112 -3.14 13.41 -0.54
N ARG A 113 -2.29 13.89 0.38
CA ARG A 113 -1.31 14.96 0.10
C ARG A 113 -0.10 14.38 -0.63
N MET A 114 0.46 15.11 -1.58
CA MET A 114 1.75 14.73 -2.18
C MET A 114 2.86 14.68 -1.13
N PHE A 115 3.85 13.82 -1.35
CA PHE A 115 5.15 14.01 -0.73
C PHE A 115 5.81 15.25 -1.36
N THR A 116 5.66 16.40 -0.72
CA THR A 116 6.39 17.62 -1.08
C THR A 116 7.84 17.46 -0.59
N GLY A 117 8.75 17.09 -1.48
CA GLY A 117 10.17 16.96 -1.13
C GLY A 117 11.02 16.57 -2.33
N THR A 118 11.74 17.56 -2.86
CA THR A 118 12.96 17.38 -3.65
C THR A 118 13.96 16.50 -2.87
N TYR A 119 13.98 15.20 -3.16
CA TYR A 119 15.06 14.29 -2.77
C TYR A 119 15.85 13.85 -4.01
N TRP A 120 16.30 14.84 -4.81
CA TRP A 120 17.17 14.60 -5.96
C TRP A 120 18.66 14.90 -5.73
N SER A 121 19.09 15.25 -4.52
CA SER A 121 20.52 15.33 -4.17
C SER A 121 20.64 14.93 -2.70
N VAL A 122 21.55 14.07 -2.26
CA VAL A 122 22.95 13.90 -2.64
C VAL A 122 23.30 12.41 -2.55
N ARG A 123 23.75 11.80 -3.65
CA ARG A 123 24.68 10.65 -3.54
C ARG A 123 25.96 11.26 -2.96
N ASP A 124 26.14 11.13 -1.65
CA ASP A 124 27.42 11.48 -1.05
C ASP A 124 28.32 10.28 -1.30
N GLU A 125 29.36 10.51 -2.10
CA GLU A 125 30.48 9.61 -2.26
C GLU A 125 31.16 9.44 -0.91
N THR A 126 31.43 8.20 -0.50
CA THR A 126 32.61 7.87 0.30
C THR A 126 32.97 6.40 0.14
#